data_AF-A0A2S8G1S5-F1
#
_entry.id   AF-A0A2S8G1S5-F1
#
_cell.length_a   1.000
_cell.length_b   1.000
_cell.length_c   1.000
_cell.angle_alpha   90.00
_cell.angle_beta   90.00
_cell.angle_gamma   90.00
#
_symmetry.space_group_name_H-M   'P 1'
#
loop_
_entity.id
_entity.type
_entity.pdbx_description
1 polymer ?
#
loop_
_entity_poly.entity_id
_entity_poly.type
_entity_poly.pdbx_seq_one_letter_code
_entity_poly.pdbx_strand_id
1 'polypeptide(L)' 'MLPDIPLSMVQSGTKVRISQIIGGCDDVKRMAELGLRDGTEVEMLQSGSPCILRVGQSKLCFRPSDILNILVNTDKVEC' A
#
# COMPACT_ATOMS: atom_id res chain seq x y z
N MET A 1 8.49 6.78 16.19
CA MET A 1 8.33 6.81 14.73
C MET A 1 8.98 5.55 14.19
N LEU A 2 8.17 4.54 13.88
CA LEU A 2 8.68 3.36 13.19
C LEU A 2 9.02 3.75 11.73
N PRO A 3 10.07 3.15 11.14
CA PRO A 3 10.38 3.41 9.75
C PRO A 3 9.24 2.90 8.86
N ASP A 4 8.99 3.61 7.77
CA ASP A 4 8.11 3.11 6.73
C ASP A 4 8.71 1.86 6.09
N ILE A 5 7.85 0.89 5.78
CA ILE A 5 8.26 -0.36 5.12
C ILE A 5 7.58 -0.47 3.75
N PRO A 6 8.17 -1.23 2.80
CA PRO A 6 7.49 -1.59 1.58
C PRO A 6 6.20 -2.34 1.88
N LEU A 7 5.13 -1.99 1.16
CA LEU A 7 3.84 -2.66 1.27
C LEU A 7 3.95 -4.18 1.07
N SER A 8 4.87 -4.64 0.22
CA SER A 8 5.12 -6.07 -0.03
C SER A 8 5.59 -6.87 1.20
N MET A 9 6.10 -6.19 2.23
CA MET A 9 6.53 -6.79 3.49
C MET A 9 5.41 -6.88 4.54
N VAL A 10 4.26 -6.25 4.29
CA VAL A 10 3.12 -6.28 5.22
C VAL A 10 2.48 -7.66 5.20
N GLN A 11 2.19 -8.22 6.37
CA GLN A 11 1.55 -9.52 6.52
C GLN A 11 0.06 -9.47 6.15
N SER A 12 -0.44 -10.52 5.48
CA SER A 12 -1.88 -10.70 5.23
C SER A 12 -2.70 -10.59 6.51
N GLY A 13 -3.86 -9.94 6.42
CA GLY A 13 -4.74 -9.60 7.54
C GLY A 13 -4.40 -8.28 8.24
N THR A 14 -3.26 -7.65 7.91
CA THR A 14 -2.83 -6.39 8.55
C THR A 14 -3.44 -5.19 7.85
N LYS A 15 -3.97 -4.25 8.63
CA LYS A 15 -4.33 -2.91 8.16
C LYS A 15 -3.18 -1.95 8.36
N VAL A 16 -2.87 -1.19 7.32
CA VAL A 16 -1.77 -0.21 7.30
C VAL A 16 -2.21 1.06 6.58
N ARG A 17 -1.50 2.16 6.83
CA ARG A 17 -1.73 3.43 6.16
C ARG A 17 -0.62 3.70 5.16
N ILE A 18 -0.98 4.03 3.92
CA ILE A 18 0.00 4.46 2.91
C ILE A 18 0.65 5.75 3.39
N SER A 19 1.99 5.78 3.41
CA SER A 19 2.76 6.98 3.69
C SER A 19 3.31 7.62 2.42
N GLN A 20 3.64 6.81 1.41
CA GLN A 20 4.18 7.32 0.15
C GLN A 20 3.97 6.33 -1.00
N ILE A 21 3.81 6.86 -2.20
CA ILE A 21 3.88 6.11 -3.45
C ILE A 21 5.12 6.58 -4.21
N ILE A 22 6.01 5.64 -4.48
CA ILE A 22 7.24 5.84 -5.25
C ILE A 22 6.95 5.43 -6.69
N GLY A 23 7.09 6.36 -7.64
CA GLY A 23 6.98 6.07 -9.07
C GLY A 23 6.93 7.33 -9.92
N GLY A 24 6.74 7.14 -11.24
CA GLY A 24 6.55 8.27 -12.16
C GLY A 24 5.24 9.00 -11.89
N CYS A 25 5.14 10.27 -12.33
CA CYS A 25 3.94 11.08 -12.10
C CYS A 25 2.65 10.41 -12.61
N ASP A 26 2.70 9.72 -13.75
CA ASP A 26 1.55 9.02 -14.30
C ASP A 26 1.20 7.75 -13.53
N ASP A 27 2.19 7.02 -13.01
CA ASP A 27 1.97 5.87 -12.13
C ASP A 27 1.31 6.30 -10.83
N VAL A 28 1.84 7.35 -10.17
CA VAL A 28 1.31 7.91 -8.93
C VAL A 28 -0.12 8.41 -9.13
N LYS A 29 -0.38 9.11 -10.24
CA LYS A 29 -1.74 9.58 -10.59
C LYS A 29 -2.70 8.41 -10.77
N ARG A 30 -2.29 7.39 -11.53
CA ARG A 30 -3.10 6.17 -11.72
C ARG A 30 -3.38 5.46 -10.40
N MET A 31 -2.40 5.37 -9.50
CA MET A 31 -2.62 4.80 -8.17
C MET A 31 -3.67 5.59 -7.39
N ALA A 32 -3.60 6.93 -7.44
CA ALA A 32 -4.57 7.80 -6.78
C ALA A 32 -5.99 7.64 -7.34
N GLU A 33 -6.14 7.47 -8.67
CA GLU A 33 -7.42 7.18 -9.32
C GLU A 33 -8.02 5.85 -8.84
N LEU A 34 -7.17 4.87 -8.50
CA LEU A 34 -7.57 3.58 -7.94
C LEU A 34 -7.79 3.63 -6.41
N GLY A 35 -7.66 4.80 -5.79
CA GLY A 35 -7.84 5.02 -4.36
C GLY A 35 -6.57 4.85 -3.50
N LEU A 36 -5.43 4.51 -4.11
CA LEU A 36 -4.14 4.40 -3.43
C LEU A 36 -3.44 5.76 -3.46
N ARG A 37 -3.38 6.44 -2.32
CA ARG A 37 -2.68 7.71 -2.13
C ARG A 37 -2.17 7.80 -0.70
N ASP A 38 -1.32 8.78 -0.43
CA ASP A 38 -0.92 9.12 0.94
C ASP A 38 -2.15 9.21 1.86
N GLY A 39 -2.03 8.58 3.03
CA GLY A 39 -3.04 8.52 4.04
C GLY A 39 -4.17 7.52 3.82
N THR A 40 -4.23 6.82 2.68
CA THR A 40 -5.24 5.76 2.48
C THR A 40 -4.96 4.59 3.42
N GLU A 41 -5.98 4.16 4.18
CA GLU A 41 -5.96 2.88 4.90
C GLU A 41 -6.23 1.74 3.92
N VAL A 42 -5.40 0.70 3.96
CA VAL A 42 -5.54 -0.51 3.17
C VAL A 42 -5.40 -1.74 4.06
N GLU A 43 -6.15 -2.79 3.73
CA GLU A 43 -6.00 -4.11 4.36
C GLU A 43 -5.22 -5.01 3.41
N MET A 44 -4.12 -5.60 3.90
CA MET A 44 -3.37 -6.61 3.14
C MET A 44 -4.18 -7.91 3.10
N LEU A 45 -4.58 -8.36 1.91
CA LEU A 45 -5.25 -9.65 1.72
C LEU A 45 -4.26 -10.75 1.32
N GLN A 46 -3.22 -10.40 0.56
CA GLN A 46 -2.14 -11.31 0.16
C GLN A 46 -0.82 -10.56 0.08
N SER A 47 0.16 -10.94 0.91
CA SER A 47 1.54 -10.43 0.85
C SER A 47 2.34 -10.95 -0.34
N GLY A 48 3.45 -10.28 -0.70
CA GLY A 48 4.38 -10.73 -1.73
C GLY A 48 4.25 -9.99 -3.07
N SER A 49 4.59 -10.67 -4.18
CA SER A 49 4.46 -10.11 -5.53
C SER A 49 3.67 -11.06 -6.44
N PRO A 50 2.38 -10.79 -6.71
CA PRO A 50 1.66 -9.54 -6.41
C PRO A 50 1.12 -9.47 -4.97
N CYS A 51 0.98 -8.24 -4.48
CA CYS A 51 0.16 -7.90 -3.32
C CYS A 51 -1.32 -7.88 -3.74
N ILE A 52 -2.22 -8.37 -2.88
CA ILE A 52 -3.66 -8.12 -3.01
C ILE A 52 -4.10 -7.30 -1.81
N LEU A 53 -4.75 -6.17 -2.06
CA LEU A 53 -5.17 -5.22 -1.05
C LEU A 53 -6.69 -5.04 -1.08
N ARG A 54 -7.28 -4.73 0.07
CA ARG A 54 -8.60 -4.11 0.14
C ARG A 54 -8.44 -2.61 0.31
N VAL A 55 -9.13 -1.85 -0.54
CA VAL A 55 -9.20 -0.39 -0.49
C VAL A 55 -10.67 0.00 -0.46
N GLY A 56 -11.18 0.41 0.69
CA GLY A 56 -12.62 0.57 0.91
C GLY A 56 -13.37 -0.75 0.63
N GLN A 57 -14.25 -0.75 -0.36
CA GLN A 57 -15.02 -1.93 -0.77
C GLN A 57 -14.37 -2.72 -1.92
N SER A 58 -13.31 -2.19 -2.52
CA SER A 58 -12.64 -2.76 -3.69
C SER A 58 -11.47 -3.65 -3.30
N LYS A 59 -11.18 -4.66 -4.13
CA LYS A 59 -9.94 -5.43 -4.08
C LYS A 59 -9.03 -5.01 -5.22
N LEU A 60 -7.76 -4.78 -4.93
CA LEU A 60 -6.77 -4.31 -5.89
C LEU A 60 -5.55 -5.22 -5.88
N CYS A 61 -5.13 -5.63 -7.08
CA CYS A 61 -3.90 -6.39 -7.28
C CYS A 61 -2.77 -5.42 -7.64
N PHE A 62 -1.77 -5.33 -6.78
CA PHE A 62 -0.62 -4.46 -6.96
C PHE A 62 0.65 -5.31 -7.12
N ARG A 63 1.39 -5.09 -8.21
CA ARG A 63 2.68 -5.75 -8.42
C ARG A 63 3.80 -4.71 -8.24
N PRO A 64 4.53 -4.77 -7.12
CA PRO A 64 5.71 -3.91 -6.94
C PRO A 64 6.75 -4.18 -8.03
N SER A 65 7.49 -3.14 -8.43
CA SER A 65 8.62 -3.21 -9.36
C SER A 65 9.73 -2.25 -8.92
N ASP A 66 10.86 -2.23 -9.62
CA ASP A 66 11.97 -1.32 -9.30
C ASP A 66 11.59 0.17 -9.44
N ILE A 67 10.57 0.47 -10.25
CA ILE A 67 10.13 1.84 -10.56
C ILE A 67 8.80 2.21 -9.90
N LEU A 68 8.08 1.25 -9.31
CA LEU A 68 6.78 1.49 -8.67
C LEU A 68 6.67 0.71 -7.36
N ASN A 69 6.66 1.43 -6.25
CA ASN A 69 6.55 0.88 -4.90
C ASN A 69 5.60 1.72 -4.04
N ILE A 70 5.02 1.08 -3.02
CA ILE A 70 4.19 1.74 -2.02
C ILE A 70 4.87 1.54 -0.67
N LEU A 71 5.07 2.64 0.06
CA LEU A 71 5.53 2.63 1.44
C LEU A 71 4.34 2.82 2.37
N VAL A 72 4.38 2.12 3.49
CA VAL A 72 3.34 2.20 4.51
C VAL A 72 3.94 2.42 5.88
N ASN A 73 3.17 3.10 6.71
CA ASN A 73 3.47 3.21 8.11
C ASN A 73 2.86 2.04 8.89
N THR A 74 3.64 1.49 9.82
CA THR A 74 3.23 0.39 10.70
C THR A 74 3.07 0.82 12.16
N ASP A 75 2.99 2.13 12.45
CA ASP A 75 2.55 2.56 13.77
C ASP A 75 1.25 1.82 14.09
N LYS A 76 1.28 1.09 15.20
CA LYS A 76 0.14 0.30 15.64
C LYS A 76 -1.06 1.23 15.66
N VAL A 77 -2.12 0.87 14.93
CA VAL A 77 -3.44 1.35 15.29
C VAL A 77 -3.67 0.76 16.68
N GLU A 78 -3.36 1.53 17.72
CA GLU A 78 -3.74 1.18 19.09
C GLU A 78 -5.26 1.00 19.08
N CYS A 79 -5.68 -0.21 19.47
CA CYS A 79 -7.08 -0.59 19.58
C CYS A 79 -7.84 0.30 20.56
#